data_AF-A0A7L7VS96-F1
#
_entry.id   AF-A0A7L7VS96-F1
#
_cell.length_a   1.000
_cell.length_b   1.000
_cell.length_c   1.000
_cell.angle_alpha   90.00
_cell.angle_beta   90.00
_cell.angle_gamma   90.00
#
_symmetry.space_group_name_H-M   'P 1'
#
loop_
_entity.id
_entity.type
_entity.pdbx_description
1 polymer ?
#
loop_
_entity_poly.entity_id
_entity_poly.type
_entity_poly.pdbx_seq_one_letter_code
_entity_poly.pdbx_strand_id
1 'polypeptide(L)' 'MKARGAVLSRRNAHSAIVSDWGTFQAGDKVEIIKHAHVIAAGEVEEVSQSGNVLWLVPAVPSEKQLFLKSDGVEVRRS' A
#
# COMPACT_ATOMS: atom_id res chain seq x y z
N MET A 1 -29.28 6.06 -10.65
CA MET A 1 -28.64 5.13 -9.70
C MET A 1 -27.32 4.68 -10.33
N LYS A 2 -26.17 5.19 -9.88
CA LYS A 2 -24.84 4.80 -10.38
C LYS A 2 -24.06 4.13 -9.25
N ALA A 3 -23.33 3.10 -9.63
CA ALA A 3 -23.09 1.90 -8.85
C ALA A 3 -22.32 2.14 -7.55
N ARG A 4 -22.65 1.26 -6.61
CA ARG A 4 -22.17 1.13 -5.24
C ARG A 4 -20.64 1.12 -5.22
N GLY A 5 -20.04 2.08 -4.51
CA GLY A 5 -18.65 2.01 -4.11
C GLY A 5 -18.43 0.69 -3.40
N ALA A 6 -17.61 -0.17 -4.00
CA ALA A 6 -17.23 -1.43 -3.41
C ALA A 6 -16.50 -1.10 -2.10
N VAL A 7 -17.20 -1.30 -0.98
CA VAL A 7 -16.61 -1.39 0.34
C VAL A 7 -15.73 -2.63 0.30
N LEU A 8 -14.50 -2.46 -0.18
CA LEU A 8 -13.49 -3.51 -0.17
C LEU A 8 -13.19 -3.83 1.30
N SER A 9 -13.82 -4.92 1.71
CA SER A 9 -13.41 -5.86 2.73
C SER A 9 -12.91 -5.27 4.05
N ARG A 10 -13.86 -5.09 4.96
CA ARG A 10 -13.68 -4.88 6.41
C ARG A 10 -12.93 -6.03 7.14
N ARG A 11 -12.21 -6.91 6.43
CA ARG A 11 -11.60 -8.14 7.00
C ARG A 11 -10.18 -7.94 7.54
N ASN A 12 -9.47 -6.88 7.18
CA ASN A 12 -8.12 -6.59 7.69
C ASN A 12 -8.00 -5.25 8.43
N ALA A 13 -9.06 -4.85 9.13
CA ALA A 13 -9.09 -3.64 9.96
C ALA A 13 -8.08 -3.64 11.14
N HIS A 14 -7.21 -4.66 11.23
CA HIS A 14 -6.29 -4.87 12.34
C HIS A 14 -4.85 -5.22 11.90
N SER A 15 -4.46 -4.99 10.64
CA SER A 15 -3.04 -4.99 10.30
C SER A 15 -2.39 -3.75 10.89
N ALA A 16 -1.34 -3.94 11.68
CA ALA A 16 -0.50 -2.85 12.18
C ALA A 16 0.15 -2.08 11.03
N ILE A 17 0.38 -0.78 11.23
CA ILE A 17 1.26 0.02 10.37
C ILE A 17 2.68 -0.56 10.47
N VAL A 18 3.31 -0.79 9.33
CA VAL A 18 4.67 -1.29 9.23
C VAL A 18 5.61 -0.11 9.05
N SER A 19 6.40 0.19 10.09
CA SER A 19 7.38 1.29 10.04
C SER A 19 8.67 0.93 9.31
N ASP A 20 9.06 -0.36 9.31
CA ASP A 20 10.24 -0.86 8.60
C ASP A 20 9.83 -1.54 7.29
N TRP A 21 9.89 -0.78 6.19
CA TRP A 21 9.48 -1.27 4.88
C TRP A 21 10.46 -2.29 4.29
N GLY A 22 11.70 -2.38 4.79
CA GLY A 22 12.66 -3.40 4.37
C GLY A 22 12.20 -4.83 4.65
N THR A 23 11.14 -4.98 5.47
CA THR A 23 10.52 -6.28 5.77
C THR A 23 9.49 -6.73 4.73
N PHE A 24 9.15 -5.91 3.73
CA PHE A 24 8.26 -6.33 2.66
C PHE A 24 8.99 -7.16 1.61
N GLN A 25 8.25 -8.08 1.01
CA GLN A 25 8.73 -8.91 -0.09
C GLN A 25 7.89 -8.64 -1.35
N ALA A 26 8.49 -8.89 -2.52
CA ALA A 26 7.75 -8.83 -3.78
C ALA A 26 6.53 -9.77 -3.73
N GLY A 27 5.36 -9.27 -4.12
CA GLY A 27 4.07 -9.94 -4.03
C GLY A 27 3.28 -9.69 -2.73
N ASP A 28 3.88 -9.05 -1.72
CA ASP A 28 3.15 -8.67 -0.51
C ASP A 28 2.01 -7.72 -0.85
N LYS A 29 0.80 -7.99 -0.37
CA LYS A 29 -0.35 -7.10 -0.54
C LYS A 29 -0.32 -6.02 0.51
N VAL A 30 -0.30 -4.78 0.07
CA VAL A 30 -0.21 -3.62 0.95
C VAL A 30 -1.17 -2.52 0.57
N GLU A 31 -1.47 -1.69 1.55
CA GLU A 31 -2.24 -0.47 1.41
C GLU A 31 -1.39 0.71 1.88
N ILE A 32 -1.39 1.77 1.07
CA ILE A 32 -0.72 3.03 1.36
C ILE A 32 -1.75 4.00 1.94
N ILE A 33 -1.45 4.53 3.12
CA ILE A 33 -2.33 5.39 3.88
C ILE A 33 -1.70 6.78 4.01
N LYS A 34 -2.48 7.82 3.76
CA LYS A 34 -2.10 9.21 4.03
C LYS A 34 -3.27 9.94 4.66
N HIS A 35 -3.02 10.66 5.75
CA HIS A 35 -4.06 11.37 6.51
C HIS A 35 -5.29 10.48 6.82
N ALA A 36 -5.05 9.26 7.32
CA ALA A 36 -6.08 8.25 7.63
C ALA A 36 -6.91 7.73 6.43
N HIS A 37 -6.53 8.04 5.18
CA HIS A 37 -7.19 7.54 3.98
C HIS A 37 -6.27 6.59 3.22
N VAL A 38 -6.82 5.46 2.73
CA VAL A 38 -6.11 4.61 1.78
C VAL A 38 -6.05 5.36 0.44
N ILE A 39 -4.83 5.71 0.01
CA ILE A 39 -4.58 6.44 -1.24
C ILE A 39 -4.12 5.53 -2.38
N ALA A 40 -3.62 4.32 -2.04
CA ALA A 40 -3.26 3.29 -3.00
C ALA A 40 -3.33 1.91 -2.34
N ALA A 41 -3.51 0.87 -3.16
CA ALA A 41 -3.45 -0.52 -2.75
C ALA A 41 -2.90 -1.36 -3.91
N GLY A 42 -2.04 -2.31 -3.60
CA GLY A 42 -1.37 -3.10 -4.62
C GLY A 42 -0.47 -4.18 -4.05
N GLU A 43 0.26 -4.82 -4.94
CA GLU A 43 1.31 -5.78 -4.60
C GLU A 43 2.66 -5.07 -4.62
N VAL A 44 3.50 -5.35 -3.62
CA VAL A 44 4.88 -4.85 -3.60
C VAL A 44 5.63 -5.43 -4.78
N GLU A 45 6.23 -4.58 -5.59
CA GLU A 45 7.17 -4.99 -6.62
C GLU A 45 8.58 -5.06 -6.05
N GLU A 46 9.01 -3.98 -5.40
CA GLU A 46 10.36 -3.81 -4.91
C GLU A 46 10.37 -2.88 -3.69
N VAL A 47 11.36 -3.07 -2.82
CA VAL A 47 11.74 -2.13 -1.76
C VAL A 47 13.19 -1.77 -1.94
N SER A 48 13.52 -0.49 -1.79
CA SER A 48 14.93 -0.07 -1.84
C SER A 48 15.72 -0.73 -0.73
N GLN A 49 17.02 -0.95 -0.94
CA GLN A 49 17.92 -1.51 0.07
C GLN A 49 17.90 -0.71 1.39
N SER A 50 17.63 0.60 1.33
CA SER A 50 17.49 1.48 2.50
C SER A 50 16.16 1.36 3.24
N GLY A 51 15.18 0.63 2.71
CA GLY A 51 13.85 0.49 3.30
C GLY A 51 13.01 1.77 3.29
N ASN A 52 13.34 2.73 2.41
CA ASN A 52 12.70 4.05 2.38
C ASN A 52 11.90 4.34 1.11
N VAL A 53 12.04 3.50 0.08
CA VAL A 53 11.30 3.60 -1.18
C VAL A 53 10.58 2.28 -1.44
N LEU A 54 9.32 2.38 -1.84
CA LEU A 54 8.44 1.25 -2.10
C LEU A 54 7.81 1.40 -3.48
N TRP A 55 7.94 0.35 -4.31
CA TRP A 55 7.27 0.26 -5.61
C TRP A 55 6.11 -0.72 -5.52
N LEU A 56 4.96 -0.31 -6.04
CA LEU A 56 3.75 -1.11 -6.09
C LEU A 56 3.29 -1.36 -7.53
N VAL A 57 2.83 -2.59 -7.77
CA VAL A 57 1.93 -2.91 -8.88
C VAL A 57 0.50 -2.69 -8.40
N PRO A 58 -0.24 -1.74 -8.99
CA PRO A 58 -1.61 -1.46 -8.57
C PRO A 58 -2.55 -2.63 -8.90
N ALA A 59 -3.53 -2.88 -8.02
CA ALA A 59 -4.51 -3.95 -8.22
C ALA A 59 -5.49 -3.68 -9.40
N VAL A 60 -5.56 -2.43 -9.86
CA VAL A 60 -6.30 -2.01 -11.05
C VAL A 60 -5.30 -1.64 -12.16
N PRO A 61 -5.64 -1.84 -13.45
CA PRO A 61 -4.74 -1.53 -14.55
C PRO A 61 -4.31 -0.06 -14.51
N SER A 62 -3.07 0.18 -14.09
CA SER A 62 -2.46 1.49 -13.96
C SER A 62 -0.93 1.32 -13.98
N GLU A 63 -0.23 2.43 -14.12
CA GLU A 63 1.23 2.45 -14.08
C GLU A 63 1.73 2.10 -12.67
N LYS A 64 2.96 1.58 -12.61
CA LYS A 64 3.65 1.31 -11.36
C LYS A 64 3.70 2.57 -10.49
N GLN A 65 3.45 2.41 -9.20
CA GLN A 65 3.41 3.52 -8.26
C GLN A 65 4.63 3.47 -7.34
N LEU A 66 5.25 4.63 -7.12
CA LEU A 66 6.39 4.80 -6.22
C LEU A 66 5.98 5.62 -5.01
N PHE A 67 6.40 5.19 -3.82
CA PHE A 67 6.17 5.90 -2.57
C PHE A 67 7.47 6.07 -1.78
N LEU A 68 7.67 7.25 -1.20
CA LEU A 68 8.79 7.53 -0.31
C LEU A 68 8.30 7.61 1.14
N LYS A 69 9.08 7.08 2.06
CA LYS A 69 8.80 7.20 3.50
C LYS A 69 8.77 8.67 3.96
N SER A 70 9.55 9.54 3.31
CA SER A 70 9.56 10.98 3.54
C SER A 70 8.26 11.69 3.12
N ASP A 71 7.40 11.05 2.31
CA ASP A 71 6.14 11.64 1.85
C ASP A 71 5.04 11.64 2.94
N GLY A 72 5.39 11.17 4.14
CA GLY A 72 4.49 11.08 5.29
C GLY A 72 3.37 10.07 5.08
N VAL A 73 3.65 9.00 4.31
CA VAL A 73 2.71 7.90 4.09
C VAL A 73 3.00 6.75 5.05
N GLU A 74 1.93 6.06 5.43
CA GLU A 74 1.97 4.85 6.23
C GLU A 74 1.67 3.64 5.33
N VAL A 75 2.16 2.47 5.71
CA VAL A 75 1.94 1.23 4.95
C VAL A 75 1.42 0.16 5.90
N ARG A 76 0.40 -0.58 5.48
CA ARG A 76 -0.10 -1.77 6.18
C ARG A 76 -0.20 -2.97 5.24
N ARG A 77 -0.14 -4.18 5.79
CA ARG A 77 -0.44 -5.41 5.06
C ARG A 77 -1.96 -5.57 4.90
N SER A 78 -2.39 -6.14 3.78
CA SER A 78 -3.80 -6.40 3.43
C SER A 78 -4.05 -7.89 3.22
#